data_AF-A0A957A9T4-F1
#
_entry.id   AF-A0A957A9T4-F1
#
_cell.length_a   1.000
_cell.length_b   1.000
_cell.length_c   1.000
_cell.angle_alpha   90.00
_cell.angle_beta   90.00
_cell.angle_gamma   90.00
#
_symmetry.space_group_name_H-M   'P 1'
#
loop_
_entity.id
_entity.type
_entity.pdbx_description
1 polymer ?
#
loop_
_entity_poly.entity_id
_entity_poly.type
_entity_poly.pdbx_seq_one_letter_code
_entity_poly.pdbx_strand_id
1 'polypeptide(L)'
;MLDTDNAIVQLCMEAESYRVEGDLDRARAILRQAWEDASTPWERAVAAHYVADVQPLPAGAHHWHRTAMDEGRLADAEDPD
;
A
#
# COMPACT_ATOMS: atom_id res chain seq x y z
N MET A 1 7.49 13.68 -4.18
CA MET A 1 7.44 12.99 -5.49
C MET A 1 7.66 11.51 -5.20
N LEU A 2 6.80 10.62 -5.68
CA LEU A 2 6.97 9.17 -5.45
C LEU A 2 8.24 8.68 -6.15
N ASP A 3 9.07 7.95 -5.44
CA ASP A 3 10.24 7.27 -6.00
C ASP A 3 9.78 6.03 -6.78
N THR A 4 9.79 6.11 -8.10
CA THR A 4 9.37 5.02 -8.98
C THR A 4 10.38 3.87 -9.07
N ASP A 5 11.58 4.07 -8.54
CA ASP A 5 12.60 3.00 -8.44
C ASP A 5 12.44 2.18 -7.15
N ASN A 6 11.58 2.62 -6.22
CA ASN A 6 11.25 1.86 -5.03
C ASN A 6 10.42 0.61 -5.39
N ALA A 7 10.88 -0.56 -4.95
CA ALA A 7 10.24 -1.84 -5.25
C ALA A 7 8.77 -1.92 -4.78
N ILE A 8 8.45 -1.30 -3.63
CA ILE A 8 7.08 -1.27 -3.10
C ILE A 8 6.18 -0.41 -3.98
N VAL A 9 6.68 0.72 -4.48
CA VAL A 9 5.94 1.56 -5.43
C VAL A 9 5.68 0.80 -6.73
N GLN A 10 6.66 0.06 -7.25
CA GLN A 10 6.51 -0.76 -8.46
C GLN A 10 5.46 -1.86 -8.27
N LEU A 11 5.48 -2.58 -7.15
CA LEU A 11 4.46 -3.59 -6.82
C LEU A 11 3.06 -2.96 -6.72
N CYS A 12 2.93 -1.78 -6.10
CA CYS A 12 1.65 -1.07 -6.02
C CYS A 12 1.13 -0.65 -7.40
N MET A 13 2.00 -0.16 -8.28
CA MET A 13 1.65 0.18 -9.66
C MET A 13 1.26 -1.05 -10.48
N GLU A 14 1.93 -2.19 -10.27
CA GLU A 14 1.55 -3.46 -10.91
C GLU A 14 0.18 -3.93 -10.42
N ALA A 15 -0.09 -3.89 -9.11
CA ALA A 15 -1.38 -4.28 -8.58
C ALA A 15 -2.54 -3.39 -9.09
N GLU A 16 -2.27 -2.09 -9.26
CA GLU A 16 -3.25 -1.13 -9.79
C GLU A 16 -3.70 -1.50 -11.22
N SER A 17 -2.80 -2.01 -12.07
CA SER A 17 -3.18 -2.43 -13.42
C SER A 17 -4.19 -3.58 -13.38
N TYR A 18 -3.95 -4.60 -12.54
CA TYR A 18 -4.90 -5.69 -12.33
C TYR A 18 -6.20 -5.23 -11.68
N ARG A 19 -6.15 -4.26 -10.75
CA ARG A 19 -7.35 -3.68 -10.14
C ARG A 19 -8.24 -3.01 -11.19
N VAL A 20 -7.66 -2.23 -12.10
CA VAL A 20 -8.37 -1.57 -13.21
C VAL A 20 -8.95 -2.59 -14.19
N GLU A 21 -8.24 -3.68 -14.45
CA GLU A 21 -8.71 -4.81 -15.27
C GLU A 21 -9.79 -5.66 -14.58
N GLY A 22 -10.01 -5.45 -13.28
CA GLY A 22 -10.99 -6.18 -12.47
C GLY A 22 -10.47 -7.49 -11.86
N ASP A 23 -9.20 -7.83 -12.06
CA ASP A 23 -8.53 -8.99 -11.43
C ASP A 23 -8.09 -8.64 -10.00
N LEU A 24 -9.08 -8.52 -9.11
CA LEU A 24 -8.86 -8.15 -7.72
C LEU A 24 -8.08 -9.21 -6.94
N ASP A 25 -8.14 -10.48 -7.32
CA ASP A 25 -7.41 -11.54 -6.61
C ASP A 25 -5.91 -11.44 -6.87
N ARG A 26 -5.52 -11.17 -8.12
CA ARG A 26 -4.12 -10.92 -8.46
C ARG A 26 -3.60 -9.62 -7.86
N ALA A 27 -4.40 -8.55 -7.91
CA ALA A 27 -4.06 -7.30 -7.23
C ALA A 27 -3.81 -7.50 -5.73
N ARG A 28 -4.68 -8.26 -5.03
CA ARG A 28 -4.49 -8.60 -3.61
C ARG A 28 -3.22 -9.40 -3.35
N ALA A 29 -2.88 -10.36 -4.21
CA ALA A 29 -1.67 -11.18 -4.04
C ALA A 29 -0.40 -10.32 -4.11
N ILE A 30 -0.32 -9.41 -5.09
CA ILE A 30 0.80 -8.49 -5.27
C ILE A 30 0.87 -7.49 -4.11
N LEU A 31 -0.28 -6.93 -3.69
CA LEU A 31 -0.32 -5.97 -2.59
C LEU A 31 0.01 -6.61 -1.23
N ARG A 32 -0.29 -7.91 -1.05
CA ARG A 32 0.17 -8.64 0.12
C ARG A 32 1.69 -8.73 0.15
N GLN A 33 2.32 -9.03 -1.00
CA GLN A 33 3.77 -9.02 -1.11
C GLN A 33 4.34 -7.62 -0.82
N ALA A 34 3.76 -6.57 -1.40
CA ALA A 34 4.19 -5.20 -1.16
C ALA A 34 4.15 -4.82 0.34
N TRP A 35 3.12 -5.27 1.06
CA TRP A 35 3.03 -5.07 2.51
C TRP A 35 4.06 -5.88 3.30
N GLU A 36 4.29 -7.14 2.93
CA GLU A 36 5.25 -8.04 3.60
C GLU A 36 6.71 -7.60 3.39
N ASP A 37 7.03 -7.06 2.21
CA ASP A 37 8.38 -6.61 1.84
C ASP A 37 8.70 -5.18 2.32
N ALA A 38 7.68 -4.39 2.68
CA ALA A 38 7.84 -3.00 3.13
C ALA A 38 8.65 -2.89 4.43
N SER A 39 9.75 -2.16 4.38
CA SER A 39 10.73 -2.07 5.46
C SER A 39 10.66 -0.77 6.25
N THR A 40 10.27 0.33 5.60
CA THR A 40 10.13 1.65 6.23
C THR A 40 8.67 1.97 6.55
N PRO A 41 8.39 2.88 7.52
CA PRO A 41 7.02 3.34 7.74
C PRO A 41 6.41 3.99 6.48
N TRP A 42 7.21 4.69 5.68
CA TRP A 42 6.75 5.26 4.42
C TRP A 42 6.31 4.17 3.43
N GLU A 43 7.13 3.13 3.24
CA GLU A 43 6.79 1.99 2.38
C GLU A 43 5.53 1.27 2.86
N ARG A 44 5.41 1.05 4.18
CA ARG A 44 4.23 0.44 4.79
C ARG A 44 2.98 1.30 4.59
N ALA A 45 3.11 2.62 4.71
CA ALA A 45 2.01 3.55 4.44
C ALA A 45 1.52 3.48 2.99
N VAL A 46 2.46 3.44 2.03
CA VAL A 46 2.16 3.29 0.60
C VAL A 46 1.46 1.95 0.34
N ALA A 47 2.03 0.82 0.79
CA ALA A 47 1.43 -0.50 0.59
C ALA A 47 0.02 -0.58 1.20
N ALA A 48 -0.15 -0.13 2.45
CA ALA A 48 -1.44 -0.14 3.15
C ALA A 48 -2.51 0.69 2.43
N HIS A 49 -2.14 1.82 1.82
CA HIS A 49 -3.06 2.64 1.03
C HIS A 49 -3.64 1.84 -0.15
N TYR A 50 -2.79 1.16 -0.92
CA TYR A 50 -3.25 0.35 -2.05
C TYR A 50 -4.00 -0.92 -1.60
N VAL A 51 -3.58 -1.56 -0.51
CA VAL A 51 -4.30 -2.72 0.05
C VAL A 51 -5.75 -2.37 0.40
N ALA A 52 -6.01 -1.14 0.87
CA ALA A 52 -7.36 -0.68 1.22
C ALA A 52 -8.32 -0.71 0.02
N ASP A 53 -7.83 -0.35 -1.18
CA ASP A 53 -8.64 -0.20 -2.39
C ASP A 53 -9.12 -1.54 -2.98
N VAL A 54 -8.49 -2.65 -2.60
CA VAL A 54 -8.84 -4.00 -3.08
C VAL A 54 -9.62 -4.82 -2.06
N GLN A 55 -9.96 -4.25 -0.90
CA GLN A 55 -10.68 -4.97 0.14
C GLN A 55 -12.12 -5.28 -0.28
N PRO A 56 -12.60 -6.51 -0.03
CA PRO A 56 -13.96 -6.90 -0.40
C PRO A 56 -15.04 -6.25 0.47
N LEU A 57 -14.67 -5.77 1.66
CA LEU A 57 -15.60 -5.23 2.66
C LEU A 57 -15.16 -3.85 3.11
N PRO A 58 -16.10 -2.91 3.35
CA PRO A 58 -15.78 -1.56 3.85
C PRO A 58 -15.00 -1.56 5.17
N ALA A 59 -15.27 -2.52 6.06
CA ALA A 59 -14.53 -2.66 7.32
C ALA A 59 -13.04 -2.98 7.09
N GLY A 60 -12.74 -3.79 6.06
CA GLY A 60 -11.36 -4.08 5.66
C GLY A 60 -10.69 -2.84 5.09
N ALA A 61 -11.35 -2.13 4.17
CA ALA A 61 -10.82 -0.89 3.61
C ALA A 61 -10.54 0.14 4.70
N HIS A 62 -11.46 0.33 5.65
CA HIS A 62 -11.28 1.23 6.79
C HIS A 62 -10.10 0.84 7.67
N HIS A 63 -9.90 -0.45 7.96
CA HIS A 63 -8.74 -0.93 8.70
C HIS A 63 -7.44 -0.53 8.01
N TRP A 64 -7.32 -0.81 6.72
CA TRP A 64 -6.10 -0.52 5.96
C TRP A 64 -5.85 0.98 5.74
N HIS A 65 -6.90 1.78 5.51
CA HIS A 65 -6.75 3.23 5.49
C HIS A 65 -6.23 3.78 6.82
N ARG A 66 -6.67 3.23 7.95
CA ARG A 66 -6.12 3.61 9.26
C ARG A 66 -4.66 3.22 9.39
N THR A 67 -4.30 2.00 9.02
CA THR A 67 -2.91 1.54 9.01
C THR A 67 -2.03 2.46 8.18
N ALA A 68 -2.48 2.85 6.97
CA ALA A 68 -1.74 3.78 6.12
C ALA A 68 -1.50 5.14 6.79
N MET A 69 -2.52 5.69 7.45
CA MET A 69 -2.37 6.94 8.20
C MET A 69 -1.45 6.80 9.41
N ASP A 70 -1.51 5.67 10.12
CA ASP A 70 -0.68 5.44 11.31
C ASP A 70 0.80 5.29 10.93
N GLU A 71 1.11 4.53 9.88
CA GLU A 71 2.47 4.38 9.33
C GLU A 71 2.98 5.69 8.71
N GLY A 72 2.12 6.46 8.05
CA GLY A 72 2.48 7.78 7.53
C GLY A 72 2.92 8.75 8.63
N ARG A 73 2.24 8.74 9.79
CA ARG A 73 2.68 9.55 10.93
C ARG A 73 4.01 9.10 11.52
N LEU A 74 4.32 7.81 11.45
CA LEU A 74 5.63 7.30 11.86
C LEU A 74 6.72 7.74 10.88
N ALA A 75 6.44 7.74 9.58
CA ALA A 75 7.36 8.25 8.56
C ALA A 75 7.68 9.74 8.79
N ASP A 76 6.65 10.57 9.01
CA ASP A 76 6.82 12.01 9.32
C ASP A 76 7.61 12.24 10.62
N ALA A 77 7.53 11.31 11.59
CA ALA A 77 8.28 11.40 12.85
C ALA A 77 9.75 10.97 12.70
N GLU A 78 10.05 10.11 11.73
CA GLU A 78 11.42 9.70 11.39
C GLU A 78 12.15 10.74 10.53
N ASP A 79 11.40 11.58 9.80
CA ASP A 79 11.91 12.67 8.96
C ASP A 79 11.20 14.01 9.29
N PRO A 80 11.55 14.66 10.42
CA PRO A 80 10.83 15.84 10.92
C PRO A 80 11.14 17.17 10.18
N ASP A 81 11.85 17.14 9.05
CA ASP A 81 12.44 18.31 8.38
C ASP A 81 11.82 18.65 7.00
#